data_AF-A0A8D3X977-F1
#
_entry.id   AF-A0A8D3X977-F1
#
_cell.length_a   1.000
_cell.length_b   1.000
_cell.length_c   1.000
_cell.angle_alpha   90.00
_cell.angle_beta   90.00
_cell.angle_gamma   90.00
#
_symmetry.space_group_name_H-M   'P 1'
#
loop_
_entity.id
_entity.type
_entity.pdbx_description
1 polymer ?
#
loop_
_entity_poly.entity_id
_entity_poly.type
_entity_poly.pdbx_seq_one_letter_code
_entity_poly.pdbx_strand_id
1 'polypeptide(L)'
;MFKSLKISKITIISLLIFFMGLLLIFPLHLLPCLLSGLLVFELVNAITHLLQKLIPVNKARLISVVLLGTSIVTILSIFVFTVISLILHEIKTPDKFLQRFMLIFDKARHQLPPCIVIYLPESADEFRQIIKEWLYMHINEIQIFGRGAIHIFFTLLAGMILGAIIALQNIPDIKSLTPFTNALLQRSIILSNAFHNVVFAQLKISLVNTILSAIFLLLCVPLFNVYIPLTKTLILITFIMGLIPLIGNLISNILIFLVSLSVSIWAAVIILSYLIAIHKLEYFLNARIIGMRINSHAWELLFAMLVFDAAFGFSGLIAAPMYYAYLKSEFKNEKLI
;
A
#
# COMPACT_ATOMS: atom_id res chain seq x y z
N MET A 1 -5.59 -19.21 -41.18
CA MET A 1 -6.28 -20.37 -40.57
C MET A 1 -6.61 -20.03 -39.12
N PHE A 2 -7.72 -19.34 -38.89
CA PHE A 2 -8.19 -19.03 -37.53
C PHE A 2 -8.70 -20.32 -36.90
N LYS A 3 -7.89 -20.92 -36.02
CA LYS A 3 -8.31 -22.06 -35.20
C LYS A 3 -9.44 -21.53 -34.33
N SER A 4 -10.69 -21.99 -34.55
CA SER A 4 -11.82 -21.53 -33.74
C SER A 4 -11.52 -21.86 -32.27
N LEU A 5 -11.22 -20.85 -31.47
CA LEU A 5 -11.06 -20.98 -30.03
C LEU A 5 -12.44 -21.34 -29.46
N LYS A 6 -12.72 -22.64 -29.33
CA LYS A 6 -13.93 -23.11 -28.64
C LYS A 6 -13.68 -23.01 -27.14
N ILE A 7 -13.94 -21.83 -26.57
CA ILE A 7 -14.02 -21.65 -25.12
C ILE A 7 -15.20 -22.47 -24.61
N SER A 8 -15.01 -23.24 -23.54
CA SER A 8 -16.10 -24.05 -22.99
C SER A 8 -17.18 -23.14 -22.37
N LYS A 9 -18.46 -23.55 -22.44
CA LYS A 9 -19.56 -22.82 -21.78
C LYS A 9 -19.30 -22.65 -20.28
N ILE A 10 -18.72 -23.67 -19.65
CA ILE A 10 -18.36 -23.67 -18.22
C ILE A 10 -17.32 -22.58 -17.93
N THR A 11 -16.32 -22.43 -18.81
CA THR A 11 -15.30 -21.39 -18.69
C THR A 11 -15.93 -20.00 -18.73
N ILE A 12 -16.80 -19.73 -19.72
CA ILE A 12 -17.48 -18.43 -19.86
C ILE A 12 -18.33 -18.13 -18.62
N ILE A 13 -19.14 -19.09 -18.17
CA ILE A 13 -20.00 -18.93 -16.99
C ILE A 13 -19.15 -18.68 -15.74
N SER A 14 -18.06 -19.44 -15.56
CA SER A 14 -17.16 -19.26 -14.42
C SER A 14 -16.48 -17.89 -14.42
N LEU A 15 -16.07 -17.39 -15.59
CA LEU A 15 -15.44 -16.09 -15.75
C LEU A 15 -16.43 -14.95 -15.48
N LEU A 16 -17.67 -15.06 -15.96
CA LEU A 16 -18.73 -14.09 -15.67
C LEU A 16 -19.05 -14.04 -14.18
N ILE A 17 -19.25 -15.20 -13.53
CA ILE A 17 -19.55 -15.26 -12.10
C ILE A 17 -18.40 -14.70 -11.28
N PHE A 18 -17.16 -15.08 -11.60
CA PHE A 18 -15.98 -14.64 -10.85
C PHE A 18 -15.74 -13.14 -11.03
N PHE A 19 -15.85 -12.61 -12.25
CA PHE A 19 -15.69 -11.19 -12.52
C PHE A 19 -16.81 -10.34 -11.90
N MET A 20 -18.06 -10.81 -11.94
CA MET A 20 -19.17 -10.18 -11.23
C MET A 20 -18.93 -10.15 -9.72
N GLY A 21 -18.42 -11.25 -9.16
CA GLY A 21 -18.02 -11.33 -7.75
C GLY A 21 -16.94 -10.31 -7.40
N LEU A 22 -15.91 -10.17 -8.25
CA LEU A 22 -14.87 -9.16 -8.10
C LEU A 22 -15.43 -7.73 -8.16
N LEU A 23 -16.34 -7.42 -9.08
CA LEU A 23 -16.98 -6.10 -9.15
C LEU A 23 -17.85 -5.80 -7.92
N LEU A 24 -18.53 -6.80 -7.36
CA LEU A 24 -19.37 -6.65 -6.15
C LEU A 24 -18.55 -6.29 -4.90
N ILE A 25 -17.24 -6.54 -4.88
CA ILE A 25 -16.38 -6.22 -3.74
C ILE A 25 -16.34 -4.71 -3.45
N PHE A 26 -16.46 -3.87 -4.48
CA PHE A 26 -16.44 -2.41 -4.33
C PHE A 26 -17.68 -1.85 -3.63
N PRO A 27 -18.92 -2.07 -4.12
CA PRO A 27 -20.12 -1.56 -3.45
C PRO A 27 -20.35 -2.21 -2.08
N LEU A 28 -19.80 -3.41 -1.83
CA LEU A 28 -19.86 -4.08 -0.53
C LEU A 28 -18.75 -3.64 0.44
N HIS A 29 -17.84 -2.76 0.01
CA HIS A 29 -16.68 -2.32 0.80
C HIS A 29 -15.78 -3.47 1.30
N LEU A 30 -15.71 -4.58 0.56
CA LEU A 30 -14.97 -5.79 0.95
C LEU A 30 -13.53 -5.81 0.43
N LEU A 31 -13.08 -4.77 -0.29
CA LEU A 31 -11.73 -4.74 -0.85
C LEU A 31 -10.63 -4.91 0.21
N PRO A 32 -10.69 -4.25 1.39
CA PRO A 32 -9.70 -4.48 2.44
C PRO A 32 -9.65 -5.94 2.91
N CYS A 33 -10.80 -6.62 2.96
CA CYS A 33 -10.92 -8.03 3.34
C CYS A 33 -10.28 -8.94 2.29
N LEU A 34 -10.57 -8.71 1.01
CA LEU A 34 -9.94 -9.47 -0.07
C LEU A 34 -8.42 -9.32 -0.03
N LEU A 35 -7.93 -8.07 -0.01
CA LEU A 35 -6.49 -7.78 -0.06
C LEU A 35 -5.76 -8.31 1.16
N SER A 36 -6.31 -8.15 2.37
CA SER A 36 -5.67 -8.67 3.58
C SER A 36 -5.70 -10.20 3.66
N GLY A 37 -6.79 -10.82 3.20
CA GLY A 37 -6.89 -12.28 3.12
C GLY A 37 -5.91 -12.89 2.12
N LEU A 38 -5.82 -12.30 0.91
CA LEU A 38 -4.81 -12.71 -0.07
C LEU A 38 -3.39 -12.49 0.45
N LEU A 39 -3.12 -11.38 1.14
CA LEU A 39 -1.82 -11.09 1.74
C LEU A 39 -1.42 -12.13 2.78
N VAL A 40 -2.32 -12.46 3.72
CA VAL A 40 -2.04 -13.49 4.73
C VAL A 40 -1.86 -14.86 4.06
N PHE A 41 -2.71 -15.22 3.11
CA PHE A 41 -2.60 -16.48 2.37
C PHE A 41 -1.24 -16.61 1.65
N GLU A 42 -0.84 -15.58 0.91
CA GLU A 42 0.44 -15.56 0.19
C GLU A 42 1.65 -15.56 1.13
N LEU A 43 1.60 -14.83 2.25
CA LEU A 43 2.67 -14.84 3.24
C LEU A 43 2.80 -16.22 3.91
N VAL A 44 1.68 -16.86 4.28
CA VAL A 44 1.69 -18.21 4.84
C VAL A 44 2.34 -19.17 3.84
N ASN A 45 1.96 -19.12 2.57
CA ASN A 45 2.54 -19.98 1.53
C ASN A 45 4.03 -19.69 1.31
N ALA A 46 4.44 -18.42 1.31
CA ALA A 46 5.84 -18.04 1.17
C ALA A 46 6.70 -18.56 2.33
N ILE A 47 6.25 -18.41 3.58
CA ILE A 47 6.96 -18.92 4.75
C ILE A 47 6.94 -20.46 4.76
N THR A 48 5.81 -21.07 4.41
CA THR A 48 5.70 -22.53 4.31
C THR A 48 6.71 -23.09 3.31
N HIS A 49 6.87 -22.44 2.15
CA HIS A 49 7.84 -22.84 1.14
C HIS A 49 9.30 -22.73 1.63
N LEU A 50 9.59 -21.79 2.53
CA LEU A 50 10.91 -21.69 3.17
C LEU A 50 11.12 -22.78 4.23
N LEU A 51 10.11 -23.04 5.07
CA LEU A 51 10.17 -24.01 6.16
C LEU A 51 10.09 -25.46 5.70
N GLN A 52 9.42 -25.75 4.58
CA GLN A 52 9.30 -27.12 4.07
C GLN A 52 10.63 -27.72 3.62
N LYS A 53 11.68 -26.89 3.45
CA LYS A 53 13.05 -27.36 3.21
C LYS A 53 13.63 -28.12 4.42
N LEU A 54 13.07 -27.90 5.62
CA LEU A 54 13.57 -28.44 6.88
C LEU A 54 12.57 -29.34 7.60
N ILE A 55 11.26 -29.16 7.37
CA ILE A 55 10.18 -29.78 8.15
C ILE A 55 9.07 -30.27 7.19
N PRO A 56 8.32 -31.35 7.51
CA PRO A 56 7.16 -31.78 6.70
C PRO A 56 6.17 -30.64 6.43
N VAL A 57 5.62 -30.61 5.20
CA VAL A 57 4.76 -29.52 4.68
C VAL A 57 3.61 -29.17 5.63
N ASN A 58 2.92 -30.17 6.19
CA ASN A 58 1.79 -29.93 7.10
C ASN A 58 2.20 -29.19 8.37
N LYS A 59 3.36 -29.55 8.95
CA LYS A 59 3.91 -28.88 10.13
C LYS A 59 4.45 -27.49 9.78
N ALA A 60 5.14 -27.35 8.64
CA ALA A 60 5.63 -26.07 8.14
C ALA A 60 4.49 -25.06 7.94
N ARG A 61 3.35 -25.51 7.42
CA ARG A 61 2.15 -24.68 7.22
C ARG A 61 1.54 -24.22 8.55
N LEU A 62 1.38 -25.13 9.52
CA LEU A 62 0.87 -24.78 10.85
C LEU A 62 1.79 -23.78 11.55
N ILE A 63 3.11 -24.01 11.52
CA ILE A 63 4.09 -23.09 12.08
C ILE A 63 4.01 -21.72 11.40
N SER A 64 3.86 -21.67 10.07
CA SER A 64 3.75 -20.42 9.32
C SER A 64 2.54 -19.60 9.75
N VAL A 65 1.39 -20.25 9.95
CA VAL A 65 0.16 -19.57 10.40
C VAL A 65 0.28 -19.07 11.84
N VAL A 66 0.83 -19.88 12.75
CA VAL A 66 1.04 -19.47 14.15
C VAL A 66 2.04 -18.31 14.23
N LEU A 67 3.15 -18.39 13.49
CA LEU A 67 4.16 -17.33 13.43
C LEU A 67 3.58 -16.02 12.87
N LEU A 68 2.86 -16.09 11.74
CA LEU A 68 2.25 -14.90 11.16
C LEU A 68 1.15 -14.34 12.06
N GLY A 69 0.25 -15.18 12.57
CA GLY A 69 -0.83 -14.76 13.46
C GLY A 69 -0.30 -14.06 14.70
N THR A 70 0.69 -14.64 15.37
CA THR A 70 1.33 -14.03 16.55
C THR A 70 2.05 -12.72 16.19
N SER A 71 2.77 -12.66 15.07
CA SER A 71 3.43 -11.43 14.63
C SER A 71 2.42 -10.31 14.32
N ILE A 72 1.33 -10.60 13.61
CA ILE A 72 0.29 -9.64 13.24
C ILE A 72 -0.41 -9.11 14.49
N VAL A 73 -0.82 -10.00 15.40
CA VAL A 73 -1.47 -9.60 16.67
C VAL A 73 -0.54 -8.73 17.51
N THR A 74 0.75 -9.08 17.58
CA THR A 74 1.74 -8.29 18.33
C THR A 74 1.93 -6.91 17.72
N ILE A 75 2.12 -6.83 16.40
CA ILE A 75 2.28 -5.56 15.68
C ILE A 75 1.04 -4.69 15.83
N LEU A 76 -0.15 -5.27 15.68
CA LEU A 76 -1.42 -4.53 15.80
C LEU A 76 -1.63 -4.02 17.23
N SER A 77 -1.29 -4.82 18.25
CA SER A 77 -1.38 -4.42 19.65
C SER A 77 -0.42 -3.28 19.97
N ILE A 78 0.82 -3.35 19.48
CA ILE A 78 1.80 -2.26 19.62
C ILE A 78 1.28 -1.01 18.91
N PHE A 79 0.78 -1.13 17.68
CA PHE A 79 0.26 0.00 16.91
C PHE A 79 -0.90 0.69 17.64
N VAL A 80 -1.91 -0.06 18.09
CA VAL A 80 -3.04 0.48 18.84
C VAL A 80 -2.56 1.14 20.14
N PHE A 81 -1.66 0.49 20.87
CA PHE A 81 -1.08 1.06 22.08
C PHE A 81 -0.34 2.38 21.82
N THR A 82 0.50 2.43 20.78
CA THR A 82 1.25 3.64 20.39
C THR A 82 0.31 4.76 19.99
N VAL A 83 -0.70 4.49 19.16
CA VAL A 83 -1.68 5.51 18.74
C VAL A 83 -2.44 6.07 19.94
N ILE A 84 -2.95 5.20 20.82
CA ILE A 84 -3.65 5.63 22.04
C ILE A 84 -2.71 6.44 22.96
N SER A 85 -1.48 5.98 23.13
CA SER A 85 -0.47 6.66 23.96
C SER A 85 -0.14 8.05 23.41
N LEU A 86 0.05 8.20 22.10
CA LEU A 86 0.30 9.48 21.44
C LEU A 86 -0.88 10.44 21.63
N ILE A 87 -2.11 9.98 21.35
CA ILE A 87 -3.32 10.80 21.52
C ILE A 87 -3.46 11.26 22.98
N LEU A 88 -3.29 10.34 23.94
CA LEU A 88 -3.36 10.69 25.36
C LEU A 88 -2.24 11.64 25.80
N HIS A 89 -1.03 11.50 25.24
CA HIS A 89 0.10 12.38 25.55
C HIS A 89 -0.11 13.79 25.01
N GLU A 90 -0.62 13.93 23.79
CA GLU A 90 -0.90 15.22 23.16
C GLU A 90 -2.08 15.94 23.82
N ILE A 91 -3.16 15.22 24.18
CA ILE A 91 -4.27 15.80 24.94
C ILE A 91 -3.79 16.35 26.30
N LYS A 92 -2.82 15.68 26.94
CA LYS A 92 -2.27 16.10 28.23
C LYS A 92 -1.25 17.24 28.12
N THR A 93 -0.65 17.47 26.95
CA THR A 93 0.45 18.44 26.78
C THR A 93 0.32 19.29 25.50
N PRO A 94 -0.82 19.96 25.28
CA PRO A 94 -1.09 20.66 24.02
C PRO A 94 -0.08 21.79 23.73
N ASP A 95 0.43 22.45 24.78
CA ASP A 95 1.30 23.62 24.63
C ASP A 95 2.69 23.26 24.09
N LYS A 96 3.21 22.06 24.36
CA LYS A 96 4.54 21.63 23.87
C LYS A 96 4.55 21.34 22.36
N PHE A 97 3.47 20.75 21.86
CA PHE A 97 3.30 20.52 20.42
C PHE A 97 3.20 21.87 19.69
N LEU A 98 2.35 22.76 20.20
CA LEU A 98 2.13 24.09 19.65
C LEU A 98 3.43 24.91 19.60
N GLN A 99 4.23 24.88 20.66
CA GLN A 99 5.54 25.55 20.71
C GLN A 99 6.53 25.01 19.67
N ARG A 100 6.59 23.69 19.47
CA ARG A 100 7.45 23.08 18.43
C ARG A 100 7.02 23.49 17.02
N PHE A 101 5.71 23.56 16.77
CA PHE A 101 5.18 24.01 15.49
C PHE A 101 5.47 25.49 15.24
N MET A 102 5.29 26.35 16.24
CA MET A 102 5.62 27.78 16.12
C MET A 102 7.11 28.02 15.84
N LEU A 103 8.02 27.24 16.44
CA LEU A 103 9.45 27.31 16.14
C LEU A 103 9.80 26.97 14.68
N ILE A 104 9.03 26.08 14.03
CA ILE A 104 9.20 25.76 12.61
C ILE A 104 8.65 26.90 11.75
N PHE A 105 7.49 27.45 12.11
CA PHE A 105 6.86 28.57 11.41
C PHE A 105 7.71 29.84 11.48
N ASP A 106 8.30 30.18 12.63
CA ASP A 106 9.21 31.33 12.76
C ASP A 106 10.43 31.21 11.85
N LYS A 107 11.04 30.02 11.79
CA LYS A 107 12.16 29.76 10.87
C LYS A 107 11.75 29.90 9.41
N ALA A 108 10.55 29.44 9.05
CA ALA A 108 10.01 29.59 7.71
C ALA A 108 9.77 31.07 7.37
N ARG A 109 9.27 31.86 8.33
CA ARG A 109 8.98 33.30 8.16
C ARG A 109 10.21 34.10 7.74
N HIS A 110 11.38 33.76 8.29
CA HIS A 110 12.66 34.41 7.95
C HIS A 110 13.26 33.97 6.60
N GLN A 111 12.80 32.86 6.04
CA GLN A 111 13.32 32.31 4.78
C GLN A 111 12.35 32.54 3.60
N LEU A 112 11.13 33.00 3.87
CA LEU A 112 10.09 33.19 2.86
C LEU A 112 10.04 34.62 2.31
N PRO A 113 9.69 34.80 1.02
CA PRO A 113 9.40 36.11 0.46
C PRO A 113 8.28 36.85 1.21
N PRO A 114 8.31 38.19 1.27
CA PRO A 114 7.32 38.99 2.02
C PRO A 114 5.86 38.72 1.63
N CYS A 115 5.62 38.37 0.36
CA CYS A 115 4.29 38.06 -0.17
C CYS A 115 3.66 36.77 0.39
N ILE A 116 4.45 35.85 0.96
CA ILE A 116 3.95 34.61 1.58
C ILE A 116 3.82 34.78 3.10
N VAL A 117 4.69 35.58 3.70
CA VAL A 117 4.73 35.84 5.16
C VAL A 117 3.42 36.42 5.70
N ILE A 118 2.66 37.14 4.87
CA ILE A 118 1.37 37.75 5.21
C ILE A 118 0.29 36.69 5.52
N TYR A 119 0.42 35.47 4.99
CA TYR A 119 -0.53 34.37 5.22
C TYR A 119 -0.12 33.44 6.37
N LEU A 120 1.03 33.68 7.02
CA LEU A 120 1.48 32.88 8.15
C LEU A 120 0.92 33.44 9.47
N PRO A 121 0.40 32.59 10.37
CA PRO A 121 -0.09 33.01 11.68
C PRO A 121 1.04 33.65 12.49
N GLU A 122 0.73 34.72 13.22
CA GLU A 122 1.73 35.51 13.95
C GLU A 122 2.02 34.95 15.34
N SER A 123 1.08 34.18 15.90
CA SER A 123 1.17 33.65 17.26
C SER A 123 0.58 32.25 17.41
N ALA A 124 1.01 31.58 18.49
CA ALA A 124 0.51 30.26 18.87
C ALA A 124 -1.00 30.27 19.13
N ASP A 125 -1.53 31.37 19.67
CA ASP A 125 -2.93 31.53 20.00
C ASP A 125 -3.80 31.71 18.75
N GLU A 126 -3.33 32.49 17.78
CA GLU A 126 -3.98 32.65 16.49
C GLU A 126 -4.04 31.33 15.72
N PHE A 127 -2.94 30.57 15.68
CA PHE A 127 -2.92 29.23 15.09
C PHE A 127 -3.87 28.27 15.80
N ARG A 128 -3.93 28.31 17.14
CA ARG A 128 -4.87 27.51 17.93
C ARG A 128 -6.32 27.84 17.58
N GLN A 129 -6.63 29.11 17.36
CA GLN A 129 -7.96 29.54 16.96
C GLN A 129 -8.33 29.04 15.56
N ILE A 130 -7.43 29.19 14.59
CA ILE A 130 -7.61 28.68 13.22
C ILE A 130 -7.87 27.17 13.22
N ILE A 131 -7.07 26.39 13.95
CA ILE A 131 -7.28 24.93 14.05
C ILE A 131 -8.63 24.61 14.69
N LYS A 132 -9.00 25.29 15.78
CA LYS A 132 -10.28 25.04 16.45
C LYS A 132 -11.45 25.31 15.51
N GLU A 133 -11.46 26.46 14.86
CA GLU A 133 -12.50 26.83 13.90
C GLU A 133 -12.59 25.83 12.75
N TRP A 134 -11.44 25.43 12.18
CA TRP A 134 -11.39 24.39 11.16
C TRP A 134 -11.95 23.05 11.66
N LEU A 135 -11.56 22.62 12.87
CA LEU A 135 -11.99 21.34 13.45
C LEU A 135 -13.50 21.31 13.71
N TYR A 136 -14.07 22.43 14.21
CA TYR A 136 -15.51 22.57 14.41
C TYR A 136 -16.27 22.52 13.08
N MET A 137 -15.76 23.21 12.06
CA MET A 137 -16.37 23.21 10.72
C MET A 137 -16.36 21.82 10.06
N HIS A 138 -15.32 21.01 10.32
CA HIS A 138 -15.13 19.70 9.69
C HIS A 138 -15.44 18.52 10.63
N ILE A 139 -16.06 18.75 11.80
CA ILE A 139 -16.27 17.68 12.80
C ILE A 139 -17.12 16.52 12.27
N ASN A 140 -18.12 16.82 11.44
CA ASN A 140 -18.97 15.82 10.81
C ASN A 140 -18.18 14.96 9.82
N GLU A 141 -17.29 15.57 9.05
CA GLU A 141 -16.41 14.86 8.11
C GLU A 141 -15.41 13.98 8.85
N ILE A 142 -14.84 14.46 9.96
CA ILE A 142 -13.96 13.68 10.84
C ILE A 142 -14.69 12.46 11.41
N GLN A 143 -15.96 12.61 11.83
CA GLN A 143 -16.74 11.47 12.31
C GLN A 143 -17.04 10.44 11.21
N ILE A 144 -17.37 10.89 10.00
CA ILE A 144 -17.59 10.00 8.85
C ILE A 144 -16.31 9.25 8.50
N PHE A 145 -15.19 9.96 8.44
CA PHE A 145 -13.86 9.37 8.21
C PHE A 145 -13.51 8.35 9.30
N GLY A 146 -13.74 8.68 10.57
CA GLY A 146 -13.51 7.79 11.71
C GLY A 146 -14.36 6.52 11.66
N ARG A 147 -15.66 6.61 11.34
CA ARG A 147 -16.51 5.43 11.12
C ARG A 147 -16.00 4.57 9.96
N GLY A 148 -15.58 5.20 8.86
CA GLY A 148 -14.97 4.50 7.72
C GLY A 148 -13.69 3.76 8.12
N ALA A 149 -12.82 4.38 8.90
CA ALA A 149 -11.59 3.77 9.39
C ALA A 149 -11.84 2.54 10.27
N ILE A 150 -12.84 2.60 11.16
CA ILE A 150 -13.24 1.45 11.99
C ILE A 150 -13.76 0.31 11.11
N HIS A 151 -14.60 0.62 10.12
CA HIS A 151 -15.09 -0.40 9.19
C HIS A 151 -13.94 -1.07 8.42
N ILE A 152 -13.02 -0.27 7.86
CA ILE A 152 -11.82 -0.80 7.18
C ILE A 152 -11.01 -1.69 8.11
N PHE A 153 -10.83 -1.29 9.38
CA PHE A 153 -10.09 -2.07 10.37
C PHE A 153 -10.71 -3.45 10.61
N PHE A 154 -12.02 -3.52 10.86
CA PHE A 154 -12.70 -4.80 11.07
C PHE A 154 -12.75 -5.66 9.80
N THR A 155 -12.98 -5.05 8.65
CA THR A 155 -13.00 -5.74 7.35
C THR A 155 -11.61 -6.31 7.01
N LEU A 156 -10.54 -5.56 7.31
CA LEU A 156 -9.14 -6.02 7.17
C LEU A 156 -8.88 -7.21 8.11
N LEU A 157 -9.31 -7.14 9.37
CA LEU A 157 -9.16 -8.22 10.35
C LEU A 157 -9.91 -9.50 9.92
N ALA A 158 -11.14 -9.37 9.45
CA ALA A 158 -11.92 -10.47 8.92
C ALA A 158 -11.19 -11.16 7.75
N GLY A 159 -10.67 -10.37 6.82
CA GLY A 159 -9.88 -10.89 5.69
C GLY A 159 -8.63 -11.64 6.13
N MET A 160 -7.86 -11.11 7.09
CA MET A 160 -6.68 -11.78 7.62
C MET A 160 -7.01 -13.15 8.22
N ILE A 161 -8.10 -13.24 8.99
CA ILE A 161 -8.58 -14.50 9.57
C ILE A 161 -8.97 -15.48 8.45
N LEU A 162 -9.75 -15.02 7.47
CA LEU A 162 -10.16 -15.87 6.34
C LEU A 162 -8.95 -16.37 5.54
N GLY A 163 -7.97 -15.51 5.26
CA GLY A 163 -6.73 -15.87 4.59
C GLY A 163 -5.95 -16.95 5.34
N ALA A 164 -5.84 -16.83 6.66
CA ALA A 164 -5.20 -17.84 7.51
C ALA A 164 -5.96 -19.17 7.50
N ILE A 165 -7.29 -19.14 7.59
CA ILE A 165 -8.15 -20.34 7.54
C ILE A 165 -7.98 -21.05 6.18
N ILE A 166 -8.07 -20.30 5.07
CA ILE A 166 -7.91 -20.84 3.72
C ILE A 166 -6.50 -21.43 3.55
N ALA A 167 -5.47 -20.78 4.08
CA ALA A 167 -4.10 -21.28 3.99
C ALA A 167 -3.88 -22.61 4.74
N LEU A 168 -4.64 -22.89 5.81
CA LEU A 168 -4.61 -24.16 6.53
C LEU A 168 -5.34 -25.29 5.80
N GLN A 169 -6.25 -24.98 4.88
CA GLN A 169 -7.00 -25.99 4.15
C GLN A 169 -6.10 -26.72 3.14
N ASN A 170 -6.31 -28.03 3.03
CA ASN A 170 -5.68 -28.82 1.98
C ASN A 170 -6.38 -28.52 0.65
N ILE A 171 -5.61 -28.25 -0.39
CA ILE A 171 -6.16 -28.06 -1.74
C ILE A 171 -6.75 -29.41 -2.16
N PRO A 172 -8.06 -29.48 -2.49
CA PRO A 172 -8.70 -30.73 -2.88
C PRO A 172 -8.07 -31.29 -4.16
N ASP A 173 -8.05 -32.61 -4.29
CA ASP A 173 -7.52 -33.25 -5.50
C ASP A 173 -8.37 -32.87 -6.71
N ILE A 174 -7.75 -32.28 -7.73
CA ILE A 174 -8.39 -31.74 -8.95
C ILE A 174 -9.27 -32.79 -9.62
N LYS A 175 -8.90 -34.08 -9.52
CA LYS A 175 -9.65 -35.20 -10.09
C LYS A 175 -11.01 -35.45 -9.42
N SER A 176 -11.19 -34.95 -8.19
CA SER A 176 -12.43 -35.12 -7.41
C SER A 176 -13.44 -33.98 -7.61
N LEU A 177 -13.04 -32.89 -8.28
CA LEU A 177 -13.87 -31.70 -8.41
C LEU A 177 -14.80 -31.78 -9.62
N THR A 178 -16.01 -31.25 -9.47
CA THR A 178 -16.90 -31.06 -10.63
C THR A 178 -16.25 -30.08 -11.61
N PRO A 179 -16.52 -30.20 -12.93
CA PRO A 179 -15.91 -29.31 -13.92
C PRO A 179 -16.11 -27.81 -13.63
N PHE A 180 -17.27 -27.43 -13.07
CA PHE A 180 -17.57 -26.05 -12.69
C PHE A 180 -16.79 -25.60 -11.45
N THR A 181 -16.72 -26.42 -10.40
CA THR A 181 -15.92 -26.12 -9.20
C THR A 181 -14.44 -25.98 -9.54
N ASN A 182 -13.93 -26.85 -10.41
CA ASN A 182 -12.54 -26.76 -10.88
C ASN A 182 -12.29 -25.45 -11.64
N ALA A 183 -13.22 -25.04 -12.51
CA ALA A 183 -13.11 -23.77 -13.23
C ALA A 183 -13.04 -22.58 -12.26
N LEU A 184 -13.91 -22.52 -11.25
CA LEU A 184 -13.88 -21.46 -10.23
C LEU A 184 -12.59 -21.48 -9.41
N LEU A 185 -12.12 -22.66 -8.98
CA LEU A 185 -10.87 -22.80 -8.25
C LEU A 185 -9.69 -22.27 -9.07
N GLN A 186 -9.66 -22.56 -10.37
CA GLN A 186 -8.64 -22.05 -11.27
C GLN A 186 -8.62 -20.52 -11.33
N ARG A 187 -9.78 -19.86 -11.39
CA ARG A 187 -9.88 -18.39 -11.38
C ARG A 187 -9.39 -17.80 -10.04
N SER A 188 -9.72 -18.44 -8.91
CA SER A 188 -9.16 -18.06 -7.60
C SER A 188 -7.63 -18.16 -7.55
N ILE A 189 -7.06 -19.24 -8.11
CA ILE A 189 -5.60 -19.42 -8.19
C ILE A 189 -4.97 -18.35 -9.08
N ILE A 190 -5.58 -18.01 -10.22
CA ILE A 190 -5.09 -16.96 -11.12
C ILE A 190 -5.12 -15.60 -10.43
N LEU A 191 -6.18 -15.28 -9.68
CA LEU A 191 -6.27 -14.06 -8.87
C LEU A 191 -5.17 -14.00 -7.81
N SER A 192 -4.97 -15.09 -7.05
CA SER A 192 -3.91 -15.19 -6.05
C SER A 192 -2.54 -14.97 -6.66
N ASN A 193 -2.26 -15.61 -7.81
CA ASN A 193 -1.00 -15.45 -8.53
C ASN A 193 -0.81 -14.02 -9.07
N ALA A 194 -1.89 -13.38 -9.55
CA ALA A 194 -1.83 -11.98 -10.00
C ALA A 194 -1.49 -11.06 -8.82
N PHE A 195 -2.16 -11.23 -7.69
CA PHE A 195 -1.87 -10.50 -6.46
C PHE A 195 -0.44 -10.74 -5.96
N HIS A 196 0.00 -12.00 -5.88
CA HIS A 196 1.36 -12.39 -5.54
C HIS A 196 2.38 -11.64 -6.39
N ASN A 197 2.22 -11.67 -7.71
CA ASN A 197 3.15 -11.00 -8.62
C ASN A 197 3.20 -9.48 -8.39
N VAL A 198 2.06 -8.84 -8.12
CA VAL A 198 1.99 -7.40 -7.82
C VAL A 198 2.69 -7.08 -6.49
N VAL A 199 2.34 -7.78 -5.40
CA VAL A 199 2.91 -7.51 -4.07
C VAL A 199 4.41 -7.79 -4.03
N PHE A 200 4.87 -8.91 -4.60
CA PHE A 200 6.30 -9.23 -4.61
C PHE A 200 7.11 -8.35 -5.56
N ALA A 201 6.51 -7.86 -6.64
CA ALA A 201 7.15 -6.81 -7.43
C ALA A 201 7.28 -5.53 -6.60
N GLN A 202 6.20 -5.10 -5.92
CA GLN A 202 6.20 -3.89 -5.10
C GLN A 202 7.21 -3.97 -3.94
N LEU A 203 7.33 -5.12 -3.29
CA LEU A 203 8.35 -5.36 -2.26
C LEU A 203 9.77 -5.12 -2.79
N LYS A 204 10.08 -5.61 -4.00
CA LYS A 204 11.40 -5.38 -4.63
C LYS A 204 11.61 -3.91 -4.99
N ILE A 205 10.60 -3.27 -5.57
CA ILE A 205 10.65 -1.86 -5.95
C ILE A 205 10.85 -0.96 -4.72
N SER A 206 10.05 -1.16 -3.68
CA SER A 206 10.15 -0.43 -2.41
C SER A 206 11.52 -0.63 -1.75
N LEU A 207 12.05 -1.86 -1.76
CA LEU A 207 13.36 -2.16 -1.20
C LEU A 207 14.48 -1.43 -1.96
N VAL A 208 14.45 -1.41 -3.29
CA VAL A 208 15.41 -0.65 -4.09
C VAL A 208 15.30 0.85 -3.81
N ASN A 209 14.08 1.39 -3.77
CA ASN A 209 13.83 2.80 -3.44
C ASN A 209 14.39 3.16 -2.06
N THR A 210 14.15 2.29 -1.07
CA THR A 210 14.62 2.46 0.31
C THR A 210 16.14 2.43 0.39
N ILE A 211 16.80 1.49 -0.29
CA ILE A 211 18.27 1.42 -0.31
C ILE A 211 18.86 2.67 -0.94
N LEU A 212 18.33 3.11 -2.08
CA LEU A 212 18.80 4.33 -2.72
C LEU A 212 18.53 5.56 -1.84
N SER A 213 17.41 5.59 -1.12
CA SER A 213 17.06 6.63 -0.12
C SER A 213 18.01 6.63 1.06
N ALA A 214 18.39 5.44 1.54
CA ALA A 214 19.37 5.30 2.60
C ALA A 214 20.74 5.79 2.13
N ILE A 215 21.21 5.38 0.96
CA ILE A 215 22.49 5.85 0.39
C ILE A 215 22.47 7.38 0.24
N PHE A 216 21.40 7.93 -0.33
CA PHE A 216 21.34 9.37 -0.55
C PHE A 216 21.33 10.15 0.76
N LEU A 217 20.44 9.81 1.69
CA LEU A 217 20.27 10.57 2.93
C LEU A 217 21.41 10.34 3.94
N LEU A 218 22.05 9.16 3.95
CA LEU A 218 23.13 8.84 4.90
C LEU A 218 24.53 9.08 4.36
N LEU A 219 24.74 9.03 3.03
CA LEU A 219 26.05 9.26 2.43
C LEU A 219 26.07 10.56 1.62
N CYS A 220 25.16 10.76 0.67
CA CYS A 220 25.24 11.91 -0.24
C CYS A 220 24.95 13.24 0.45
N VAL A 221 23.88 13.35 1.24
CA VAL A 221 23.51 14.62 1.90
C VAL A 221 24.58 15.08 2.91
N PRO A 222 25.16 14.19 3.75
CA PRO A 222 26.23 14.60 4.67
C PRO A 222 27.51 15.10 3.98
N LEU A 223 27.79 14.72 2.73
CA LEU A 223 28.93 15.27 1.98
C LEU A 223 28.80 16.78 1.72
N PHE A 224 27.59 17.33 1.80
CA PHE A 224 27.32 18.76 1.70
C PHE A 224 27.25 19.45 3.08
N ASN A 225 27.70 18.78 4.15
CA ASN A 225 27.57 19.24 5.55
C ASN A 225 26.13 19.53 5.99
N VAL A 226 25.14 18.88 5.36
CA VAL A 226 23.73 18.96 5.74
C VAL A 226 23.31 17.66 6.41
N TYR A 227 22.55 17.77 7.51
CA TYR A 227 22.00 16.62 8.21
C TYR A 227 20.47 16.74 8.28
N ILE A 228 19.78 15.79 7.66
CA ILE A 228 18.33 15.72 7.73
C ILE A 228 17.93 15.09 9.08
N PRO A 229 17.05 15.71 9.88
CA PRO A 229 16.57 15.10 11.10
C PRO A 229 15.70 13.88 10.76
N LEU A 230 15.63 12.92 11.68
CA LEU A 230 14.80 11.72 11.52
C LEU A 230 15.16 10.86 10.28
N THR A 231 16.36 10.97 9.70
CA THR A 231 16.77 10.19 8.51
C THR A 231 16.45 8.69 8.62
N LYS A 232 16.73 8.07 9.77
CA LYS A 232 16.42 6.64 9.99
C LYS A 232 14.92 6.36 9.90
N THR A 233 14.11 7.24 10.48
CA THR A 233 12.64 7.16 10.43
C THR A 233 12.13 7.41 9.01
N LEU A 234 12.68 8.39 8.29
CA LEU A 234 12.33 8.66 6.90
C LEU A 234 12.61 7.45 6.01
N ILE A 235 13.78 6.82 6.14
CA ILE A 235 14.12 5.59 5.39
C ILE A 235 13.13 4.47 5.70
N LEU A 236 12.78 4.28 6.98
CA LEU A 236 11.78 3.27 7.37
C LEU A 236 10.41 3.59 6.77
N ILE A 237 9.98 4.85 6.81
CA ILE A 237 8.73 5.31 6.19
C ILE A 237 8.76 5.09 4.68
N THR A 238 9.86 5.37 4.00
CA THR A 238 10.02 5.08 2.56
C THR A 238 9.76 3.63 2.26
N PHE A 239 10.28 2.71 3.08
CA PHE A 239 10.04 1.29 2.89
C PHE A 239 8.58 0.91 3.10
N ILE A 240 8.01 1.30 4.24
CA ILE A 240 6.64 0.91 4.64
C ILE A 240 5.62 1.52 3.68
N MET A 241 5.71 2.83 3.45
CA MET A 241 4.79 3.53 2.55
C MET A 241 5.02 3.09 1.10
N GLY A 242 6.25 2.79 0.70
CA GLY A 242 6.53 2.27 -0.63
C GLY A 242 5.87 0.92 -0.95
N LEU A 243 5.31 0.20 0.05
CA LEU A 243 4.50 -1.00 -0.19
C LEU A 243 3.08 -0.68 -0.70
N ILE A 244 2.60 0.55 -0.51
CA ILE A 244 1.33 1.04 -1.04
C ILE A 244 1.63 1.76 -2.35
N PRO A 245 1.36 1.14 -3.52
CA PRO A 245 1.68 1.74 -4.81
C PRO A 245 1.03 3.12 -4.95
N LEU A 246 1.72 4.02 -5.65
CA LEU A 246 1.31 5.40 -5.95
C LEU A 246 1.21 6.31 -4.70
N ILE A 247 0.28 6.01 -3.79
CA ILE A 247 -0.08 6.88 -2.66
C ILE A 247 1.01 6.89 -1.61
N GLY A 248 1.53 5.73 -1.23
CA GLY A 248 2.53 5.67 -0.17
C GLY A 248 3.87 6.27 -0.60
N ASN A 249 4.29 6.09 -1.85
CA ASN A 249 5.45 6.79 -2.38
C ASN A 249 5.25 8.32 -2.38
N LEU A 250 4.06 8.81 -2.74
CA LEU A 250 3.75 10.24 -2.66
C LEU A 250 3.82 10.76 -1.21
N ILE A 251 3.23 10.04 -0.25
CA ILE A 251 3.29 10.39 1.18
C ILE A 251 4.75 10.44 1.66
N SER A 252 5.54 9.41 1.38
CA SER A 252 6.94 9.35 1.78
C SER A 252 7.74 10.51 1.17
N ASN A 253 7.54 10.79 -0.11
CA ASN A 253 8.27 11.85 -0.81
C ASN A 253 7.92 13.23 -0.23
N ILE A 254 6.64 13.47 0.07
CA ILE A 254 6.20 14.69 0.75
C ILE A 254 6.85 14.81 2.12
N LEU A 255 6.87 13.73 2.92
CA LEU A 255 7.49 13.77 4.25
C LEU A 255 8.99 14.06 4.18
N ILE A 256 9.73 13.39 3.29
CA ILE A 256 11.15 13.66 3.09
C ILE A 256 11.37 15.11 2.67
N PHE A 257 10.57 15.63 1.73
CA PHE A 257 10.65 17.01 1.29
C PHE A 257 10.37 18.01 2.43
N LEU A 258 9.28 17.82 3.19
CA LEU A 258 8.89 18.69 4.30
C LEU A 258 9.95 18.71 5.42
N VAL A 259 10.47 17.54 5.79
CA VAL A 259 11.52 17.45 6.80
C VAL A 259 12.80 18.15 6.33
N SER A 260 13.09 18.09 5.03
CA SER A 260 14.26 18.76 4.45
C SER A 260 14.11 20.27 4.37
N LEU A 261 12.89 20.73 4.05
CA LEU A 261 12.53 22.14 4.08
C LEU A 261 12.65 22.74 5.48
N SER A 262 12.41 21.94 6.53
CA SER A 262 12.64 22.36 7.91
C SER A 262 14.11 22.62 8.26
N VAL A 263 15.05 22.08 7.47
CA VAL A 263 16.49 22.31 7.63
C VAL A 263 16.92 23.55 6.84
N SER A 264 16.67 23.57 5.53
CA SER A 264 16.89 24.74 4.68
C SER A 264 16.21 24.58 3.32
N ILE A 265 15.94 25.70 2.65
CA ILE A 265 15.40 25.71 1.29
C ILE A 265 16.32 24.97 0.30
N TRP A 266 17.64 25.12 0.46
CA TRP A 266 18.63 24.47 -0.41
C TRP A 266 18.67 22.95 -0.22
N ALA A 267 18.54 22.48 1.02
CA ALA A 267 18.41 21.06 1.31
C ALA A 267 17.14 20.49 0.65
N ALA A 268 16.02 21.21 0.72
CA ALA A 268 14.78 20.82 0.07
C ALA A 268 14.91 20.75 -1.46
N VAL A 269 15.62 21.68 -2.10
CA VAL A 269 15.87 21.64 -3.56
C VAL A 269 16.73 20.44 -3.96
N ILE A 270 17.79 20.14 -3.20
CA ILE A 270 18.65 18.97 -3.44
C ILE A 270 17.82 17.69 -3.33
N ILE A 271 17.00 17.58 -2.29
CA ILE A 271 16.15 16.42 -2.05
C ILE A 271 15.03 16.31 -3.09
N LEU A 272 14.40 17.41 -3.50
CA LEU A 272 13.40 17.40 -4.55
C LEU A 272 13.99 16.92 -5.88
N SER A 273 15.20 17.39 -6.22
CA SER A 273 15.93 16.94 -7.41
C SER A 273 16.18 15.44 -7.39
N TYR A 274 16.59 14.92 -6.23
CA TYR A 274 16.76 13.50 -5.99
C TYR A 274 15.45 12.70 -6.09
N LEU A 275 14.36 13.19 -5.48
CA LEU A 275 13.05 12.53 -5.51
C LEU A 275 12.51 12.42 -6.94
N ILE A 276 12.69 13.46 -7.75
CA ILE A 276 12.34 13.43 -9.19
C ILE A 276 13.16 12.37 -9.92
N ALA A 277 14.47 12.31 -9.67
CA ALA A 277 15.36 11.33 -10.31
C ALA A 277 15.00 9.89 -9.95
N ILE A 278 14.75 9.62 -8.66
CA ILE A 278 14.32 8.31 -8.17
C ILE A 278 12.97 7.91 -8.71
N HIS A 279 12.00 8.81 -8.73
CA HIS A 279 10.67 8.47 -9.23
C HIS A 279 10.73 8.06 -10.72
N LYS A 280 11.59 8.73 -11.50
CA LYS A 280 11.86 8.33 -12.89
C LYS A 280 12.57 6.98 -12.97
N LEU A 281 13.53 6.71 -12.08
CA LEU A 281 14.20 5.41 -12.00
C LEU A 281 13.22 4.29 -11.61
N GLU A 282 12.31 4.55 -10.67
CA GLU A 282 11.23 3.66 -10.26
C GLU A 282 10.36 3.27 -11.47
N TYR A 283 9.99 4.24 -12.32
CA TYR A 283 9.26 3.97 -13.55
C TYR A 283 10.01 2.98 -14.46
N PHE A 284 11.32 3.15 -14.63
CA PHE A 284 12.15 2.19 -15.39
C PHE A 284 12.26 0.83 -14.72
N LEU A 285 12.39 0.78 -13.39
CA LEU A 285 12.41 -0.46 -12.62
C LEU A 285 11.08 -1.21 -12.72
N ASN A 286 9.95 -0.50 -12.67
CA ASN A 286 8.62 -1.07 -12.85
C ASN A 286 8.53 -1.73 -14.23
N ALA A 287 8.98 -1.03 -15.29
CA ALA A 287 9.03 -1.61 -16.63
C ALA A 287 9.93 -2.86 -16.72
N ARG A 288 11.08 -2.87 -16.05
CA ARG A 288 12.01 -4.02 -16.08
C ARG A 288 11.54 -5.21 -15.21
N ILE A 289 11.08 -4.95 -13.99
CA ILE A 289 10.71 -5.97 -12.99
C ILE A 289 9.32 -6.54 -13.29
N ILE A 290 8.35 -5.68 -13.64
CA ILE A 290 6.95 -6.09 -13.91
C ILE A 290 6.78 -6.49 -15.39
N GLY A 291 7.41 -5.75 -16.31
CA GLY A 291 7.28 -6.00 -17.76
C GLY A 291 7.74 -7.41 -18.18
N MET A 292 8.78 -7.96 -17.54
CA MET A 292 9.23 -9.34 -17.82
C MET A 292 8.24 -10.43 -17.37
N ARG A 293 7.30 -10.15 -16.47
CA ARG A 293 6.32 -11.15 -15.99
C ARG A 293 4.95 -11.04 -16.67
N ILE A 294 4.55 -9.85 -17.12
CA ILE A 294 3.16 -9.58 -17.55
C ILE A 294 3.05 -9.06 -19.00
N ASN A 295 4.16 -8.75 -19.69
CA ASN A 295 4.15 -8.18 -21.06
C ASN A 295 3.08 -7.07 -21.22
N SER A 296 2.97 -6.19 -20.22
CA SER A 296 2.00 -5.10 -20.20
C SER A 296 2.68 -3.77 -20.45
N HIS A 297 2.13 -2.98 -21.37
CA HIS A 297 2.58 -1.62 -21.56
C HIS A 297 2.14 -0.74 -20.39
N ALA A 298 2.98 0.21 -20.00
CA ALA A 298 2.69 1.11 -18.87
C ALA A 298 1.37 1.89 -19.06
N TRP A 299 1.01 2.23 -20.30
CA TRP A 299 -0.24 2.94 -20.59
C TRP A 299 -1.50 2.09 -20.32
N GLU A 300 -1.45 0.76 -20.51
CA GLU A 300 -2.60 -0.12 -20.23
C GLU A 300 -2.95 -0.11 -18.74
N LEU A 301 -1.91 -0.15 -17.89
CA LEU A 301 -2.08 -0.10 -16.44
C LEU A 301 -2.59 1.27 -15.98
N LEU A 302 -2.05 2.37 -16.53
CA LEU A 302 -2.52 3.73 -16.23
C LEU A 302 -3.98 3.92 -16.66
N PHE A 303 -4.36 3.39 -17.82
CA PHE A 303 -5.74 3.42 -18.28
C PHE A 303 -6.65 2.61 -17.35
N ALA A 304 -6.23 1.42 -16.93
CA ALA A 304 -6.97 0.62 -15.95
C ALA A 304 -7.13 1.37 -14.61
N MET A 305 -6.07 2.00 -14.12
CA MET A 305 -6.11 2.84 -12.91
C MET A 305 -7.12 3.99 -13.06
N LEU A 306 -7.10 4.71 -14.18
CA LEU A 306 -8.01 5.82 -14.44
C LEU A 306 -9.47 5.36 -14.51
N VAL A 307 -9.74 4.26 -15.20
CA VAL A 307 -11.10 3.70 -15.31
C VAL A 307 -11.61 3.23 -13.95
N PHE A 308 -10.78 2.53 -13.18
CA PHE A 308 -11.17 2.05 -11.85
C PHE A 308 -11.31 3.17 -10.82
N ASP A 309 -10.48 4.22 -10.89
CA ASP A 309 -10.64 5.42 -10.07
C ASP A 309 -11.94 6.15 -10.40
N ALA A 310 -12.26 6.32 -11.70
CA ALA A 310 -13.52 6.92 -12.11
C ALA A 310 -14.76 6.08 -11.70
N ALA A 311 -14.66 4.75 -11.69
CA ALA A 311 -15.77 3.86 -11.39
C ALA A 311 -15.97 3.58 -9.88
N PHE A 312 -14.87 3.45 -9.13
CA PHE A 312 -14.88 2.96 -7.73
C PHE A 312 -14.05 3.83 -6.77
N GLY A 313 -13.58 4.99 -7.25
CA GLY A 313 -12.75 5.92 -6.49
C GLY A 313 -11.42 5.30 -6.03
N PHE A 314 -10.98 5.76 -4.87
CA PHE A 314 -9.71 5.35 -4.25
C PHE A 314 -9.55 3.83 -4.10
N SER A 315 -10.64 3.11 -3.81
CA SER A 315 -10.61 1.65 -3.70
C SER A 315 -10.35 1.00 -5.07
N GLY A 316 -10.93 1.54 -6.14
CA GLY A 316 -10.64 1.13 -7.51
C GLY A 316 -9.18 1.32 -7.87
N LEU A 317 -8.63 2.51 -7.58
CA LEU A 317 -7.23 2.84 -7.84
C LEU A 317 -6.24 1.84 -7.21
N ILE A 318 -6.51 1.42 -5.97
CA ILE A 318 -5.70 0.41 -5.27
C ILE A 318 -5.82 -0.98 -5.92
N ALA A 319 -7.03 -1.37 -6.32
CA ALA A 319 -7.30 -2.70 -6.87
C ALA A 319 -6.85 -2.86 -8.34
N ALA A 320 -6.77 -1.77 -9.09
CA ALA A 320 -6.56 -1.77 -10.53
C ALA A 320 -5.35 -2.60 -11.00
N PRO A 321 -4.15 -2.51 -10.40
CA PRO A 321 -3.00 -3.31 -10.84
C PRO A 321 -3.23 -4.82 -10.74
N MET A 322 -3.86 -5.25 -9.64
CA MET A 322 -4.18 -6.66 -9.41
C MET A 322 -5.27 -7.14 -10.38
N TYR A 323 -6.35 -6.37 -10.54
CA TYR A 323 -7.47 -6.73 -11.42
C TYR A 323 -7.05 -6.77 -12.89
N TYR A 324 -6.23 -5.81 -13.32
CA TYR A 324 -5.66 -5.80 -14.66
C TYR A 324 -4.74 -7.00 -14.89
N ALA A 325 -3.82 -7.30 -13.96
CA ALA A 325 -2.95 -8.47 -14.05
C ALA A 325 -3.73 -9.79 -14.06
N TYR A 326 -4.81 -9.86 -13.28
CA TYR A 326 -5.73 -10.99 -13.26
C TYR A 326 -6.39 -11.19 -14.62
N LEU A 327 -7.10 -10.19 -15.14
CA LEU A 327 -7.80 -10.28 -16.44
C LEU A 327 -6.85 -10.62 -17.59
N LYS A 328 -5.67 -10.02 -17.61
CA LYS A 328 -4.66 -10.31 -18.62
C LYS A 328 -4.19 -11.77 -18.55
N SER A 329 -4.01 -12.30 -17.34
CA SER A 329 -3.65 -13.71 -17.13
C SER A 329 -4.76 -14.66 -17.57
N GLU A 330 -6.03 -14.30 -17.34
CA GLU A 330 -7.18 -15.08 -17.80
C GLU A 330 -7.22 -15.18 -19.33
N PHE A 331 -7.09 -14.05 -20.03
CA PHE A 331 -7.12 -14.04 -21.50
C PHE A 331 -5.92 -14.78 -22.10
N LYS A 332 -4.74 -14.66 -21.49
CA LYS A 332 -3.55 -15.40 -21.94
C LYS A 332 -3.72 -16.91 -21.76
N ASN A 333 -4.31 -17.36 -20.66
CA ASN A 333 -4.56 -18.78 -20.40
C ASN A 333 -5.56 -19.40 -21.40
N GLU A 334 -6.55 -18.61 -21.84
CA GLU A 334 -7.49 -19.01 -22.90
C GLU A 334 -6.95 -18.80 -24.32
N LYS A 335 -5.68 -18.35 -24.47
CA LYS A 335 -5.02 -18.04 -25.75
C LYS A 335 -5.75 -17.00 -26.60
N LEU A 336 -6.36 -16.01 -25.94
CA LEU A 336 -7.03 -14.88 -26.58
C LEU A 336 -6.07 -13.74 -26.91
N ILE A 337 -4.92 -13.66 -26.23
CA ILE A 337 -3.86 -12.66 -26.41
C ILE A 337 -2.46 -13.27 -26.27
#